data_AF-A0A9J6BE24-F1
#
_entry.id   AF-A0A9J6BE24-F1
#
_cell.length_a   1.000
_cell.length_b   1.000
_cell.length_c   1.000
_cell.angle_alpha   90.00
_cell.angle_beta   90.00
_cell.angle_gamma   90.00
#
_symmetry.space_group_name_H-M   'P 1'
#
loop_
_entity.id
_entity.type
_entity.pdbx_description
1 polymer ?
#
loop_
_entity_poly.entity_id
_entity_poly.type
_entity_poly.pdbx_seq_one_letter_code
_entity_poly.pdbx_strand_id
1 'polypeptide(L)'
;MVKKILISLFAFFALSCADSSMRFIFYHEPTFVTEYTTLDFFTILNHPGFHRNRQTVMFHYAQDQTITTPQVHDLVSAYATNGQFNYILVHYTDPRIIQNSDAADLAEAIAITLTNFFNNGYSSGQMNLIGFSLGAQIMDW
;
A
#
# COMPACT_ATOMS: atom_id res chain seq x y z
N MET A 1 -4.45 -28.94 13.82
CA MET A 1 -4.66 -27.61 14.44
C MET A 1 -3.36 -26.82 14.70
N VAL A 2 -2.17 -27.40 14.47
CA VAL A 2 -0.87 -26.75 14.78
C VAL A 2 -0.32 -25.88 13.62
N LYS A 3 -0.73 -26.12 12.37
CA LYS A 3 -0.24 -25.39 11.19
C LYS A 3 -0.66 -23.91 11.13
N LYS A 4 -1.82 -23.54 11.69
CA LYS A 4 -2.31 -22.14 11.66
C LYS A 4 -1.52 -21.21 12.60
N ILE A 5 -1.07 -21.74 13.74
CA ILE A 5 -0.37 -20.95 14.77
C ILE A 5 1.05 -20.58 14.30
N LEU A 6 1.73 -21.50 13.60
CA LEU A 6 3.09 -21.23 13.11
C LEU A 6 3.12 -20.18 11.97
N ILE A 7 2.13 -20.22 11.06
CA ILE A 7 2.01 -19.25 9.96
C ILE A 7 1.73 -17.85 10.51
N SER A 8 0.87 -17.73 11.53
CA SER A 8 0.58 -16.44 12.18
C SER A 8 1.78 -15.85 12.92
N LEU A 9 2.71 -16.67 13.43
CA LEU A 9 3.89 -16.19 14.16
C LEU A 9 4.98 -15.66 13.22
N PHE A 10 5.18 -16.30 12.06
CA PHE A 10 6.15 -15.84 11.05
C PHE A 10 5.68 -14.57 10.33
N ALA A 11 4.39 -14.47 10.00
CA ALA A 11 3.82 -13.24 9.45
C ALA A 11 4.02 -12.03 10.40
N PHE A 12 4.01 -12.26 11.71
CA PHE A 12 4.19 -11.19 12.71
C PHE A 12 5.62 -10.61 12.73
N PHE A 13 6.63 -11.45 12.49
CA PHE A 13 8.04 -11.01 12.47
C PHE A 13 8.39 -10.26 11.18
N ALA A 14 7.91 -10.73 10.02
CA ALA A 14 8.05 -10.02 8.74
C ALA A 14 7.39 -8.63 8.79
N LEU A 15 6.23 -8.51 9.43
CA LEU A 15 5.63 -7.20 9.70
C LEU A 15 6.56 -6.33 10.54
N SER A 16 7.09 -6.82 11.67
CA SER A 16 7.83 -5.96 12.61
C SER A 16 9.03 -5.18 12.05
N CYS A 17 9.67 -5.65 10.96
CA CYS A 17 10.82 -4.99 10.37
C CYS A 17 10.43 -3.99 9.26
N ALA A 18 9.42 -4.31 8.43
CA ALA A 18 8.93 -3.44 7.35
C ALA A 18 7.80 -2.46 7.79
N ASP A 19 7.09 -2.76 8.87
CA ASP A 19 5.84 -2.10 9.29
C ASP A 19 6.05 -0.74 9.99
N SER A 20 7.20 -0.51 10.63
CA SER A 20 7.41 0.78 11.33
C SER A 20 7.42 1.99 10.39
N SER A 21 7.74 1.79 9.11
CA SER A 21 8.06 2.86 8.17
C SER A 21 7.22 2.90 6.90
N MET A 22 6.63 1.78 6.47
CA MET A 22 5.74 1.76 5.33
C MET A 22 4.35 2.30 5.73
N ARG A 23 3.80 3.17 4.90
CA ARG A 23 2.49 3.80 5.06
C ARG A 23 1.70 3.67 3.77
N PHE A 24 0.39 3.47 3.91
CA PHE A 24 -0.57 3.50 2.81
C PHE A 24 -1.36 4.79 2.95
N ILE A 25 -1.13 5.74 2.04
CA ILE A 25 -1.78 7.04 2.04
C ILE A 25 -3.01 6.96 1.15
N PHE A 26 -4.19 7.05 1.74
CA PHE A 26 -5.45 7.13 1.02
C PHE A 26 -5.81 8.58 0.71
N TYR A 27 -5.96 8.91 -0.57
CA TYR A 27 -6.43 10.21 -1.02
C TYR A 27 -7.94 10.14 -1.23
N HIS A 28 -8.69 10.83 -0.38
CA HIS A 28 -10.16 10.88 -0.47
C HIS A 28 -10.69 12.22 -0.97
N GLU A 29 -9.84 13.24 -1.03
CA GLU A 29 -10.06 14.54 -1.68
C GLU A 29 -8.69 15.12 -2.09
N PRO A 30 -8.61 16.14 -2.97
CA PRO A 30 -7.32 16.67 -3.46
C PRO A 30 -6.34 17.11 -2.36
N THR A 31 -6.87 17.51 -1.20
CA THR A 31 -6.06 18.00 -0.06
C THR A 31 -6.19 17.14 1.19
N PHE A 32 -7.05 16.13 1.19
CA PHE A 32 -7.28 15.32 2.37
C PHE A 32 -6.79 13.90 2.17
N VAL A 33 -5.95 13.48 3.11
CA VAL A 33 -5.34 12.17 3.15
C VAL A 33 -5.55 11.53 4.50
N THR A 34 -5.67 10.21 4.50
CA THR A 34 -5.58 9.38 5.71
C THR A 34 -4.45 8.38 5.51
N GLU A 35 -3.58 8.26 6.50
CA GLU A 35 -2.47 7.31 6.47
C GLU A 35 -2.81 6.05 7.27
N TYR A 36 -2.41 4.90 6.74
CA TYR A 36 -2.53 3.61 7.40
C TYR A 36 -1.18 2.91 7.45
N THR A 37 -0.98 2.09 8.46
CA THR A 37 0.11 1.11 8.61
C THR A 37 -0.22 -0.20 7.90
N THR A 38 0.70 -1.17 7.89
CA THR A 38 0.39 -2.51 7.35
C THR A 38 -0.66 -3.23 8.19
N LEU A 39 -0.69 -2.95 9.50
CA LEU A 39 -1.57 -3.59 10.46
C LEU A 39 -3.02 -3.12 10.37
N ASP A 40 -3.24 -1.83 10.14
CA ASP A 40 -4.58 -1.21 10.18
C ASP A 40 -5.10 -0.78 8.81
N PHE A 41 -4.36 -1.02 7.73
CA PHE A 41 -4.79 -0.69 6.36
C PHE A 41 -6.20 -1.17 6.02
N PHE A 42 -6.59 -2.37 6.47
CA PHE A 42 -7.93 -2.91 6.20
C PHE A 42 -9.07 -2.03 6.74
N THR A 43 -8.79 -1.16 7.73
CA THR A 43 -9.78 -0.24 8.30
C THR A 43 -10.19 0.87 7.34
N ILE A 44 -9.41 1.11 6.27
CA ILE A 44 -9.79 2.00 5.15
C ILE A 44 -11.16 1.66 4.57
N LEU A 45 -11.57 0.38 4.64
CA LEU A 45 -12.87 -0.09 4.16
C LEU A 45 -14.06 0.50 4.92
N ASN A 46 -13.83 1.10 6.09
CA ASN A 46 -14.83 1.79 6.88
C ASN A 46 -14.71 3.32 6.77
N HIS A 47 -13.72 3.82 6.02
CA HIS A 47 -13.56 5.25 5.80
C HIS A 47 -14.73 5.79 4.94
N PRO A 48 -15.37 6.92 5.31
CA PRO A 48 -16.56 7.43 4.61
C PRO A 48 -16.30 7.79 3.14
N GLY A 49 -15.07 8.19 2.81
CA GLY A 49 -14.64 8.46 1.43
C GLY A 49 -14.22 7.22 0.62
N PHE A 50 -14.12 6.04 1.24
CA PHE A 50 -13.70 4.82 0.52
C PHE A 50 -14.91 4.12 -0.11
N HIS A 51 -14.92 4.01 -1.42
CA HIS A 51 -16.01 3.41 -2.16
C HIS A 51 -15.69 1.97 -2.55
N ARG A 52 -16.21 0.99 -1.80
CA ARG A 52 -15.96 -0.45 -2.01
C ARG A 52 -16.38 -0.99 -3.38
N ASN A 53 -17.25 -0.28 -4.10
CA ASN A 53 -17.71 -0.66 -5.44
C ASN A 53 -16.91 0.00 -6.57
N ARG A 54 -15.92 0.85 -6.26
CA ARG A 54 -15.01 1.46 -7.24
C ARG A 54 -13.73 0.66 -7.35
N GLN A 55 -13.06 0.77 -8.50
CA GLN A 55 -11.69 0.30 -8.63
C GLN A 55 -10.77 1.09 -7.70
N THR A 56 -9.78 0.39 -7.12
CA THR A 56 -8.73 0.98 -6.32
C THR A 56 -7.42 0.90 -7.09
N VAL A 57 -6.74 2.03 -7.20
CA VAL A 57 -5.39 2.12 -7.76
C VAL A 57 -4.42 2.28 -6.61
N MET A 58 -3.49 1.34 -6.47
CA MET A 58 -2.38 1.42 -5.53
C MET A 58 -1.09 1.70 -6.31
N PHE A 59 -0.46 2.84 -6.02
CA PHE A 59 0.78 3.24 -6.66
C PHE A 59 1.98 3.09 -5.72
N HIS A 60 3.07 2.54 -6.24
CA HIS A 60 4.36 2.41 -5.56
C HIS A 60 5.47 3.03 -6.42
N TYR A 61 6.08 4.11 -5.92
CA TYR A 61 7.12 4.84 -6.62
C TYR A 61 8.48 4.11 -6.60
N ALA A 62 9.47 4.65 -7.33
CA ALA A 62 10.82 4.09 -7.42
C ALA A 62 11.72 4.43 -6.23
N GLN A 63 12.87 3.75 -6.15
CA GLN A 63 13.81 3.82 -5.02
C GLN A 63 14.35 5.22 -4.68
N ASP A 64 14.39 6.11 -5.66
CA ASP A 64 14.94 7.47 -5.58
C ASP A 64 13.84 8.53 -5.54
N GLN A 65 12.58 8.10 -5.44
CA GLN A 65 11.41 8.97 -5.48
C GLN A 65 10.76 9.11 -4.10
N THR A 66 10.04 10.21 -3.95
CA THR A 66 9.24 10.58 -2.78
C THR A 66 7.92 11.18 -3.26
N ILE A 67 7.01 11.47 -2.33
CA ILE A 67 5.75 12.17 -2.64
C ILE A 67 5.99 13.53 -3.32
N THR A 68 7.12 14.19 -3.03
CA THR A 68 7.46 15.50 -3.58
C THR A 68 8.19 15.42 -4.92
N THR A 69 8.51 14.21 -5.41
CA THR A 69 9.09 14.03 -6.74
C THR A 69 8.06 14.44 -7.80
N PRO A 70 8.40 15.31 -8.78
CA PRO A 70 7.41 15.86 -9.71
C PRO A 70 6.53 14.81 -10.40
N GLN A 71 7.11 13.72 -10.88
CA GLN A 71 6.37 12.65 -11.55
C GLN A 71 5.39 11.93 -10.60
N VAL A 72 5.78 11.75 -9.34
CA VAL A 72 4.90 11.17 -8.31
C VAL A 72 3.78 12.15 -7.98
N HIS A 73 4.12 13.42 -7.80
CA HIS A 73 3.16 14.48 -7.52
C HIS A 73 2.13 14.65 -8.63
N ASP A 74 2.56 14.64 -9.89
CA ASP A 74 1.68 14.73 -11.06
C ASP A 74 0.72 13.54 -11.13
N LEU A 75 1.23 12.33 -10.87
CA LEU A 75 0.40 11.12 -10.85
C LEU A 75 -0.62 11.15 -9.71
N VAL A 76 -0.17 11.48 -8.49
CA VAL A 76 -1.04 11.64 -7.31
C VAL A 76 -2.14 12.67 -7.61
N SER A 77 -1.78 13.82 -8.17
CA SER A 77 -2.73 14.88 -8.52
C SER A 77 -3.73 14.43 -9.57
N ALA A 78 -3.28 13.71 -10.60
CA ALA A 78 -4.15 13.17 -11.65
C ALA A 78 -5.18 12.17 -11.10
N TYR A 79 -4.80 11.27 -10.19
CA TYR A 79 -5.72 10.33 -9.58
C TYR A 79 -6.61 10.96 -8.49
N ALA A 80 -6.05 11.79 -7.61
CA ALA A 80 -6.80 12.40 -6.51
C ALA A 80 -7.88 13.37 -7.00
N THR A 81 -7.67 14.01 -8.15
CA THR A 81 -8.70 14.84 -8.82
C THR A 81 -9.70 14.03 -9.63
N ASN A 82 -9.33 12.80 -10.01
CA ASN A 82 -10.18 11.89 -10.76
C ASN A 82 -10.97 10.99 -9.78
N GLY A 83 -12.10 11.51 -9.29
CA GLY A 83 -12.96 10.85 -8.29
C GLY A 83 -13.64 9.54 -8.74
N GLN A 84 -13.21 8.92 -9.84
CA GLN A 84 -13.72 7.63 -10.34
C GLN A 84 -13.09 6.42 -9.63
N PHE A 85 -11.98 6.61 -8.92
CA PHE A 85 -11.21 5.53 -8.28
C PHE A 85 -10.98 5.82 -6.80
N ASN A 86 -10.72 4.79 -6.00
CA ASN A 86 -10.01 4.99 -4.74
C ASN A 86 -8.51 5.03 -5.07
N TYR A 87 -7.76 6.01 -4.56
CA TYR A 87 -6.33 6.12 -4.83
C TYR A 87 -5.51 5.96 -3.56
N ILE A 88 -4.53 5.06 -3.61
CA ILE A 88 -3.67 4.71 -2.49
C ILE A 88 -2.23 4.81 -2.93
N LEU A 89 -1.40 5.53 -2.17
CA LEU A 89 0.03 5.61 -2.38
C LEU A 89 0.75 4.76 -1.33
N VAL A 90 1.66 3.90 -1.77
CA VAL A 90 2.64 3.26 -0.88
C VAL A 90 3.76 4.25 -0.62
N HIS A 91 3.94 4.62 0.64
CA HIS A 91 4.90 5.62 1.09
C HIS A 91 5.82 5.05 2.17
N TYR A 92 7.04 5.58 2.26
CA TYR A 92 8.00 5.26 3.30
C TYR A 92 8.35 6.53 4.06
N THR A 93 8.19 6.51 5.38
CA THR A 93 8.55 7.64 6.25
C THR A 93 10.04 7.97 6.20
N ASP A 94 10.89 6.98 5.88
CA ASP A 94 12.29 7.16 5.51
C ASP A 94 12.52 6.62 4.09
N PRO A 95 12.84 7.48 3.11
CA PRO A 95 13.07 7.06 1.73
C PRO A 95 14.30 6.17 1.55
N ARG A 96 15.16 6.00 2.57
CA ARG A 96 16.28 5.05 2.52
C ARG A 96 15.82 3.61 2.66
N ILE A 97 14.58 3.36 3.07
CA ILE A 97 14.08 2.02 3.36
C ILE A 97 13.87 1.22 2.08
N ILE A 98 13.27 1.83 1.06
CA ILE A 98 13.17 1.20 -0.28
C ILE A 98 14.55 0.88 -0.88
N GLN A 99 15.63 1.52 -0.43
CA GLN A 99 17.00 1.31 -0.90
C GLN A 99 17.77 0.24 -0.10
N ASN A 100 17.49 0.16 1.21
CA ASN A 100 18.28 -0.63 2.15
C ASN A 100 17.57 -1.90 2.66
N SER A 101 16.26 -2.01 2.42
CA SER A 101 15.49 -3.21 2.74
C SER A 101 15.55 -4.21 1.59
N ASP A 102 15.40 -5.49 1.94
CA ASP A 102 15.21 -6.53 0.93
C ASP A 102 13.87 -6.28 0.21
N ALA A 103 13.91 -6.30 -1.13
CA ALA A 103 12.70 -6.13 -1.95
C ALA A 103 11.67 -7.24 -1.66
N ALA A 104 12.12 -8.44 -1.32
CA ALA A 104 11.26 -9.56 -0.93
C ALA A 104 10.52 -9.27 0.39
N ASP A 105 11.19 -8.68 1.38
CA ASP A 105 10.57 -8.32 2.67
C ASP A 105 9.48 -7.24 2.46
N LEU A 106 9.76 -6.25 1.61
CA LEU A 106 8.78 -5.21 1.26
C LEU A 106 7.60 -5.80 0.50
N ALA A 107 7.85 -6.70 -0.45
CA ALA A 107 6.81 -7.39 -1.20
C ALA A 107 5.95 -8.26 -0.28
N GLU A 108 6.56 -9.02 0.64
CA GLU A 108 5.85 -9.82 1.63
C GLU A 108 4.96 -8.95 2.53
N ALA A 109 5.47 -7.81 3.01
CA ALA A 109 4.68 -6.89 3.82
C ALA A 109 3.46 -6.33 3.06
N ILE A 110 3.63 -5.96 1.79
CA ILE A 110 2.52 -5.50 0.93
C ILE A 110 1.54 -6.65 0.68
N ALA A 111 2.02 -7.86 0.38
CA ALA A 111 1.19 -9.02 0.13
C ALA A 111 0.34 -9.41 1.36
N ILE A 112 0.92 -9.39 2.56
CA ILE A 112 0.18 -9.63 3.81
C ILE A 112 -0.87 -8.53 4.03
N THR A 113 -0.50 -7.27 3.80
CA THR A 113 -1.41 -6.12 3.93
C THR A 113 -2.62 -6.26 2.99
N LEU A 114 -2.37 -6.57 1.71
CA LEU A 114 -3.41 -6.79 0.71
C LEU A 114 -4.25 -8.03 1.01
N THR A 115 -3.64 -9.11 1.50
CA THR A 115 -4.36 -10.32 1.94
C THR A 115 -5.34 -9.98 3.06
N ASN A 116 -4.92 -9.19 4.05
CA ASN A 116 -5.80 -8.73 5.12
C ASN A 116 -6.93 -7.85 4.56
N PHE A 117 -6.60 -6.92 3.68
CA PHE A 117 -7.59 -6.05 3.01
C PHE A 117 -8.66 -6.85 2.25
N PHE A 118 -8.27 -7.86 1.48
CA PHE A 118 -9.21 -8.72 0.75
C PHE A 118 -10.01 -9.63 1.67
N ASN A 119 -9.37 -10.22 2.70
CA ASN A 119 -10.06 -11.05 3.70
C ASN A 119 -11.10 -10.24 4.51
N ASN A 120 -10.98 -8.92 4.56
CA ASN A 120 -11.96 -8.02 5.18
C ASN A 120 -13.05 -7.51 4.21
N GLY A 121 -13.16 -8.12 3.02
CA GLY A 121 -14.33 -7.98 2.15
C GLY A 121 -14.16 -7.03 0.97
N TYR A 122 -12.93 -6.62 0.64
CA TYR A 122 -12.67 -5.96 -0.64
C TYR A 122 -12.43 -6.99 -1.75
N SER A 123 -12.95 -6.74 -2.95
CA SER A 123 -12.75 -7.65 -4.08
C SER A 123 -11.36 -7.44 -4.69
N SER A 124 -10.53 -8.48 -4.75
CA SER A 124 -9.23 -8.42 -5.43
C SER A 124 -9.35 -8.08 -6.92
N GLY A 125 -10.47 -8.43 -7.57
CA GLY A 125 -10.75 -8.04 -8.97
C GLY A 125 -10.97 -6.55 -9.20
N GLN A 126 -11.02 -5.74 -8.14
CA GLN A 126 -11.13 -4.28 -8.20
C GLN A 126 -9.83 -3.57 -7.79
N MET A 127 -8.70 -4.29 -7.69
CA MET A 127 -7.39 -3.72 -7.36
C MET A 127 -6.50 -3.63 -8.59
N ASN A 128 -5.97 -2.45 -8.85
CA ASN A 128 -4.93 -2.19 -9.86
C ASN A 128 -3.65 -1.78 -9.14
N LEU A 129 -2.61 -2.61 -9.23
CA LEU A 129 -1.29 -2.31 -8.70
C LEU A 129 -0.46 -1.65 -9.79
N ILE A 130 0.12 -0.49 -9.50
CA ILE A 130 1.02 0.23 -10.40
C ILE A 130 2.32 0.43 -9.64
N GLY A 131 3.42 -0.04 -10.20
CA GLY A 131 4.76 0.21 -9.67
C GLY A 131 5.66 0.88 -10.69
N PHE A 132 6.66 1.60 -10.21
CA PHE A 132 7.71 2.17 -11.05
C PHE A 132 9.10 1.69 -10.62
N SER A 133 9.94 1.25 -11.57
CA SER A 133 11.30 0.73 -11.33
C SER A 133 11.31 -0.34 -10.22
N LEU A 134 12.09 -0.18 -9.15
CA LEU A 134 12.10 -1.10 -8.00
C LEU A 134 10.69 -1.29 -7.39
N GLY A 135 9.85 -0.26 -7.39
CA GLY A 135 8.46 -0.39 -6.95
C GLY A 135 7.61 -1.31 -7.83
N ALA A 136 7.94 -1.42 -9.13
CA ALA A 136 7.30 -2.41 -10.01
C ALA A 136 7.77 -3.83 -9.67
N GLN A 137 9.06 -4.01 -9.38
CA GLN A 137 9.61 -5.32 -9.01
C GLN A 137 9.03 -5.83 -7.68
N ILE A 138 8.86 -4.94 -6.70
CA ILE A 138 8.23 -5.26 -5.41
C ILE A 138 6.76 -5.67 -5.59
N MET A 139 6.05 -5.05 -6.53
CA MET A 139 4.62 -5.31 -6.79
C MET A 139 4.34 -6.55 -7.65
N ASP A 140 5.35 -7.09 -8.33
CA ASP A 140 5.26 -8.25 -9.23
C ASP A 140 5.73 -9.57 -8.57
N TRP A 141 6.10 -9.51 -7.28
CA TRP A 141 6.72 -10.62 -6.56
C TRP A 141 5.72 -11.67 -6.05
#